data_AF-A0A484ZDC2-F1
#
_entry.id   AF-A0A484ZDC2-F1
#
_cell.length_a   1.000
_cell.length_b   1.000
_cell.length_c   1.000
_cell.angle_alpha   90.00
_cell.angle_beta   90.00
_cell.angle_gamma   90.00
#
_symmetry.space_group_name_H-M   'P 1'
#
loop_
_entity.id
_entity.type
_entity.pdbx_description
1 polymer ?
#
loop_
_entity_poly.entity_id
_entity_poly.type
_entity_poly.pdbx_seq_one_letter_code
_entity_poly.pdbx_strand_id
1 'polypeptide(L)'
;MQDKVAPLIFNGIQKTRTIQNLNDIRQVFISAGVTPEEFDNSWNSFIVKSLTAQQRKLAADVQLNSVPAVLVNGKYMVKNDGVEASSVEGFIKEFGLTVKHLLNQK
;
A
#
# COMPACT_ATOMS: atom_id res chain seq x y z
N MET A 1 -11.45 4.73 6.49
CA MET A 1 -11.25 3.32 6.94
C MET A 1 -9.78 2.91 6.84
N GLN A 2 -9.14 3.10 5.69
CA GLN A 2 -7.71 2.81 5.49
C GLN A 2 -6.81 3.31 6.65
N ASP A 3 -6.92 4.58 7.03
CA ASP A 3 -6.08 5.17 8.10
C ASP A 3 -6.27 4.51 9.47
N LYS A 4 -7.42 3.86 9.69
CA LYS A 4 -7.69 3.10 10.92
C LYS A 4 -7.08 1.69 10.84
N VAL A 5 -7.26 0.98 9.73
CA VAL A 5 -6.86 -0.43 9.61
C VAL A 5 -5.40 -0.63 9.21
N ALA A 6 -4.83 0.26 8.39
CA ALA A 6 -3.45 0.15 7.91
C ALA A 6 -2.40 0.02 9.04
N PRO A 7 -2.40 0.89 10.08
CA PRO A 7 -1.45 0.74 11.18
C PRO A 7 -1.69 -0.53 12.00
N LEU A 8 -2.95 -0.95 12.17
CA LEU A 8 -3.31 -2.17 12.90
C LEU A 8 -2.83 -3.43 12.16
N ILE A 9 -3.03 -3.50 10.84
CA ILE A 9 -2.56 -4.59 10.00
C ILE A 9 -1.02 -4.62 9.99
N PHE A 10 -0.37 -3.47 9.80
CA PHE A 10 1.10 -3.39 9.80
C PHE A 10 1.67 -3.91 11.13
N ASN A 11 1.15 -3.44 12.25
CA ASN A 11 1.57 -3.89 13.58
C ASN A 11 1.30 -5.39 13.79
N GLY A 12 0.09 -5.84 13.43
CA GLY A 12 -0.36 -7.23 13.55
C GLY A 12 0.46 -8.24 12.75
N ILE A 13 0.97 -7.86 11.58
CA ILE A 13 1.82 -8.70 10.75
C ILE A 13 3.29 -8.57 11.14
N GLN A 14 3.83 -7.35 11.22
CA GLN A 14 5.28 -7.11 11.28
C GLN A 14 5.84 -7.09 12.70
N LYS A 15 5.06 -6.71 13.71
CA LYS A 15 5.53 -6.54 15.09
C LYS A 15 5.01 -7.62 16.02
N THR A 16 3.69 -7.73 16.18
CA THR A 16 3.08 -8.66 17.14
C THR A 16 2.87 -10.06 16.57
N ARG A 17 2.85 -10.20 15.23
CA ARG A 17 2.61 -11.46 14.51
C ARG A 17 1.29 -12.16 14.89
N THR A 18 0.28 -11.36 15.25
CA THR A 18 -1.05 -11.82 15.61
C THR A 18 -1.95 -12.05 14.39
N ILE A 19 -1.59 -11.52 13.22
CA ILE A 19 -2.34 -11.72 11.97
C ILE A 19 -1.62 -12.79 11.15
N GLN A 20 -2.24 -13.95 11.02
CA GLN A 20 -1.67 -15.11 10.33
C GLN A 20 -2.61 -15.67 9.25
N ASN A 21 -3.90 -15.34 9.32
CA ASN A 21 -4.90 -15.83 8.39
C ASN A 21 -6.01 -14.79 8.13
N LEU A 22 -6.97 -15.13 7.27
CA LEU A 22 -8.07 -14.25 6.89
C LEU A 22 -8.97 -13.87 8.07
N ASN A 23 -9.20 -14.77 9.02
CA ASN A 23 -10.04 -14.46 10.18
C ASN A 23 -9.40 -13.36 11.04
N ASP A 24 -8.08 -13.37 11.19
CA ASP A 24 -7.38 -12.31 11.93
C ASP A 24 -7.52 -10.96 11.22
N ILE A 25 -7.39 -10.93 9.89
CA ILE A 25 -7.62 -9.73 9.08
C ILE A 25 -9.05 -9.23 9.30
N ARG A 26 -10.04 -10.13 9.23
CA ARG A 26 -11.45 -9.80 9.49
C ARG A 26 -11.65 -9.18 10.87
N GLN A 27 -11.01 -9.73 11.92
CA GLN A 27 -11.10 -9.17 13.27
C GLN A 27 -10.51 -7.77 13.39
N VAL A 28 -9.48 -7.43 12.63
CA VAL A 28 -8.95 -6.05 12.58
C VAL A 28 -9.99 -5.07 12.06
N PHE A 29 -10.69 -5.42 10.98
CA PHE A 29 -11.74 -4.57 10.42
C PHE A 29 -12.93 -4.44 11.39
N ILE A 30 -13.32 -5.53 12.06
CA ILE A 30 -14.38 -5.50 13.08
C ILE A 30 -13.99 -4.61 14.26
N SER A 31 -12.76 -4.76 14.76
CA SER A 31 -12.22 -3.92 15.84
C SER A 31 -12.11 -2.44 15.44
N ALA A 32 -12.03 -2.15 14.13
CA ALA A 32 -12.04 -0.80 13.58
C ALA A 32 -13.44 -0.24 13.29
N GLY A 33 -14.50 -1.00 13.61
CA GLY A 33 -15.90 -0.58 13.52
C GLY A 33 -16.67 -1.07 12.29
N VAL A 34 -16.13 -2.00 11.51
CA VAL A 34 -16.86 -2.64 10.39
C VAL A 34 -17.71 -3.78 10.94
N THR A 35 -18.97 -3.91 10.52
CA THR A 35 -19.76 -5.05 10.95
C THR A 35 -19.27 -6.35 10.29
N PRO A 36 -19.44 -7.51 10.96
CA PRO A 36 -19.17 -8.83 10.37
C PRO A 36 -19.75 -8.99 8.96
N GLU A 37 -21.01 -8.60 8.77
CA GLU A 37 -21.75 -8.71 7.52
C GLU A 37 -21.18 -7.79 6.43
N GLU A 38 -20.88 -6.53 6.74
CA GLU A 38 -20.26 -5.60 5.78
C GLU A 38 -18.92 -6.11 5.27
N PHE A 39 -18.10 -6.69 6.16
CA PHE A 39 -16.82 -7.30 5.76
C PHE A 39 -17.05 -8.48 4.81
N ASP A 40 -17.91 -9.43 5.20
CA ASP A 40 -18.12 -10.68 4.46
C ASP A 40 -18.74 -10.41 3.07
N ASN A 41 -19.69 -9.48 2.99
CA ASN A 41 -20.30 -9.02 1.74
C ASN A 41 -19.27 -8.31 0.84
N SER A 42 -18.43 -7.45 1.43
CA SER A 42 -17.43 -6.71 0.67
C SER A 42 -16.31 -7.61 0.16
N TRP A 43 -15.82 -8.54 0.99
CA TRP A 43 -14.69 -9.43 0.67
C TRP A 43 -14.90 -10.21 -0.62
N ASN A 44 -16.14 -10.68 -0.85
CA ASN A 44 -16.50 -11.46 -2.04
C ASN A 44 -17.13 -10.64 -3.16
N SER A 45 -17.31 -9.33 -2.97
CA SER A 45 -17.95 -8.45 -3.94
C SER A 45 -17.17 -8.34 -5.26
N PHE A 46 -17.90 -8.06 -6.34
CA PHE A 46 -17.31 -7.80 -7.65
C PHE A 46 -16.32 -6.62 -7.62
N ILE A 47 -16.62 -5.58 -6.85
CA ILE A 47 -15.79 -4.36 -6.75
C ILE A 47 -14.43 -4.70 -6.13
N VAL A 48 -14.39 -5.40 -4.99
CA VAL A 48 -13.13 -5.80 -4.33
C VAL A 48 -12.31 -6.73 -5.22
N LYS A 49 -12.95 -7.68 -5.91
CA LYS A 49 -12.29 -8.57 -6.87
C LYS A 49 -11.69 -7.78 -8.04
N SER A 50 -12.43 -6.83 -8.61
CA SER A 50 -11.96 -5.98 -9.71
C SER A 50 -10.78 -5.11 -9.30
N LEU A 51 -10.84 -4.45 -8.13
CA LEU A 51 -9.74 -3.64 -7.61
C LEU A 51 -8.49 -4.50 -7.33
N THR A 52 -8.67 -5.71 -6.78
CA THR A 52 -7.55 -6.65 -6.55
C THR A 52 -6.91 -7.07 -7.87
N ALA A 53 -7.71 -7.35 -8.90
CA ALA A 53 -7.21 -7.69 -10.23
C ALA A 53 -6.45 -6.51 -10.86
N GLN A 54 -6.97 -5.28 -10.73
CA GLN A 54 -6.29 -4.07 -11.21
C GLN A 54 -4.93 -3.86 -10.53
N GLN A 55 -4.83 -4.06 -9.21
CA GLN A 55 -3.57 -3.96 -8.47
C GLN A 55 -2.54 -5.00 -8.96
N ARG A 56 -2.95 -6.25 -9.14
CA ARG A 56 -2.08 -7.32 -9.67
C ARG A 56 -1.62 -7.02 -11.09
N LYS A 57 -2.54 -6.55 -11.95
CA LYS A 57 -2.23 -6.17 -13.32
C LYS A 57 -1.22 -5.02 -13.35
N LEU A 58 -1.44 -3.97 -12.57
CA LEU A 58 -0.51 -2.84 -12.50
C LEU A 58 0.89 -3.29 -12.04
N ALA A 59 0.97 -4.13 -11.01
CA ALA A 59 2.24 -4.67 -10.53
C ALA A 59 2.97 -5.48 -11.61
N ALA A 60 2.24 -6.28 -12.41
CA ALA A 60 2.80 -7.02 -13.53
C ALA A 60 3.24 -6.10 -14.68
N ASP A 61 2.40 -5.14 -15.07
CA ASP A 61 2.64 -4.21 -16.19
C ASP A 61 3.91 -3.37 -15.94
N VAL A 62 4.21 -3.04 -14.68
CA VAL A 62 5.42 -2.28 -14.30
C VAL A 62 6.57 -3.15 -13.81
N GLN A 63 6.44 -4.49 -13.92
CA GLN A 63 7.44 -5.47 -13.48
C GLN A 63 7.90 -5.24 -12.03
N LEU A 64 6.94 -4.93 -11.15
CA LEU A 64 7.20 -4.62 -9.75
C LEU A 64 7.77 -5.85 -9.03
N ASN A 65 9.03 -5.76 -8.60
CA ASN A 65 9.74 -6.86 -7.93
C ASN A 65 10.04 -6.59 -6.46
N SER A 66 9.88 -5.35 -5.99
CA SER A 66 10.24 -4.93 -4.63
C SER A 66 9.39 -3.76 -4.17
N VAL A 67 9.22 -3.64 -2.85
CA VAL A 67 8.50 -2.54 -2.19
C VAL A 67 9.38 -1.95 -1.09
N PRO A 68 9.23 -0.66 -0.72
CA PRO A 68 8.28 0.32 -1.26
C PRO A 68 8.64 0.79 -2.68
N ALA A 69 7.62 1.10 -3.50
CA ALA A 69 7.80 1.60 -4.86
C ALA A 69 6.74 2.67 -5.17
N VAL A 70 7.13 3.70 -5.93
CA VAL A 70 6.23 4.78 -6.37
C VAL A 70 6.37 4.97 -7.87
N LEU A 71 5.24 4.81 -8.57
CA LEU A 71 5.12 5.04 -10.00
C LEU A 71 4.43 6.40 -10.23
N VAL A 72 5.10 7.29 -10.95
CA VAL A 72 4.60 8.63 -11.29
C VAL A 72 4.15 8.65 -12.75
N ASN A 73 2.94 9.15 -13.00
CA ASN A 73 2.31 9.26 -14.32
C ASN A 73 2.29 7.96 -15.13
N GLY A 74 2.30 6.79 -14.47
CA GLY A 74 2.33 5.49 -15.16
C GLY A 74 3.63 5.21 -15.94
N LYS A 75 4.64 6.08 -15.84
CA LYS A 75 5.81 6.12 -16.73
C LYS A 75 7.13 6.02 -15.98
N TYR A 76 7.21 6.66 -14.81
CA TYR A 76 8.46 6.79 -14.06
C TYR A 76 8.38 6.06 -12.73
N MET A 77 9.21 5.04 -12.52
CA MET A 77 9.40 4.43 -11.21
C MET A 77 10.50 5.18 -10.45
N VAL A 78 10.21 5.64 -9.24
CA VAL A 78 11.23 6.31 -8.41
C VAL A 78 12.27 5.29 -7.94
N LYS A 79 13.54 5.61 -8.19
CA LYS A 79 14.67 4.78 -7.78
C LYS A 79 15.12 5.14 -6.36
N ASN A 80 14.58 4.43 -5.35
CA ASN A 80 14.79 4.77 -3.94
C ASN A 80 16.26 4.68 -3.48
N ASP A 81 17.01 3.71 -4.00
CA ASP A 81 18.44 3.52 -3.72
C ASP A 81 19.34 4.59 -4.37
N GLY A 82 18.78 5.40 -5.27
CA GLY A 82 19.45 6.56 -5.85
C GLY A 82 19.21 7.87 -5.08
N VAL A 83 18.37 7.86 -4.04
CA VAL A 83 18.13 9.05 -3.21
C VAL A 83 19.23 9.14 -2.16
N GLU A 84 20.27 9.92 -2.45
CA GLU A 84 21.35 10.18 -1.51
C GLU A 84 20.87 11.10 -0.39
N ALA A 85 20.80 10.56 0.82
CA ALA A 85 20.46 11.33 2.01
C ALA A 85 21.19 10.81 3.24
N SER A 86 21.72 11.74 4.05
CA SER A 86 22.40 11.44 5.31
C SER A 86 21.45 11.37 6.51
N SER A 87 20.17 11.66 6.31
CA SER A 87 19.14 11.61 7.35
C SER A 87 17.77 11.24 6.77
N VAL A 88 16.86 10.79 7.64
CA VAL A 88 15.48 10.49 7.28
C VAL A 88 14.77 11.73 6.71
N GLU A 89 14.97 12.90 7.31
CA GLU A 89 14.39 14.16 6.85
C GLU A 89 14.93 14.55 5.47
N GLY A 90 16.23 14.39 5.24
CA GLY A 90 16.85 14.58 3.93
C GLY A 90 16.24 13.66 2.88
N PHE A 91 16.08 12.38 3.21
CA PHE A 91 15.46 11.39 2.32
C PHE A 91 14.03 11.80 1.96
N ILE A 92 13.20 12.15 2.95
CA ILE A 92 11.81 12.57 2.72
C ILE A 92 11.76 13.77 1.78
N LYS A 93 12.64 14.76 2.00
CA LYS A 93 12.71 15.96 1.18
C LYS A 93 13.10 15.63 -0.27
N GLU A 94 14.21 14.92 -0.47
CA GLU A 94 14.72 14.62 -1.81
C GLU A 94 13.79 13.67 -2.59
N PHE A 95 13.21 12.69 -1.90
CA PHE A 95 12.18 11.83 -2.46
C PHE A 95 10.96 12.65 -2.93
N GLY A 96 10.46 13.55 -2.08
CA GLY A 96 9.34 14.43 -2.41
C GLY A 96 9.63 15.37 -3.59
N LEU A 97 10.84 15.94 -3.65
CA LEU A 97 11.30 16.76 -4.78
C LEU A 97 11.37 15.95 -6.07
N THR A 98 11.88 14.71 -6.01
CA THR A 98 11.94 13.80 -7.15
C THR A 98 10.55 13.49 -7.68
N VAL A 99 9.61 13.10 -6.82
CA VAL A 99 8.21 12.86 -7.21
C VAL A 99 7.59 14.12 -7.83
N LYS A 100 7.78 15.29 -7.21
CA LYS A 100 7.28 16.57 -7.74
C LYS A 100 7.86 16.89 -9.12
N HIS A 101 9.14 16.61 -9.34
CA HIS A 101 9.78 16.81 -10.63
C HIS A 101 9.17 15.90 -11.69
N LEU A 102 9.06 14.60 -11.41
CA LEU A 102 8.50 13.60 -12.32
C LEU A 102 7.02 13.86 -12.65
N LEU A 103 6.24 14.40 -11.71
CA LEU A 103 4.85 14.78 -11.95
C LEU A 103 4.72 15.86 -13.02
N ASN A 104 5.70 16.77 -13.10
CA ASN A 104 5.73 17.87 -14.07
C ASN A 104 6.38 17.50 -15.40
N GLN A 105 6.96 16.31 -15.51
CA GLN A 105 7.46 15.78 -16.78
C GLN A 105 6.32 15.14 -17.58
N LYS A 106 6.16 15.58 -18.83
CA LYS A 106 5.25 14.98 -19.81
C LYS A 106 5.89 13.77 -20.49
#